data_AF-A0A538HGW0-F1
#
_entry.id   AF-A0A538HGW0-F1
#
_cell.length_a   1.000
_cell.length_b   1.000
_cell.length_c   1.000
_cell.angle_alpha   90.00
_cell.angle_beta   90.00
_cell.angle_gamma   90.00
#
_symmetry.space_group_name_H-M   'P 1'
#
loop_
_entity.id
_entity.type
_entity.pdbx_description
1 polymer ?
#
loop_
_entity_poly.entity_id
_entity_poly.type
_entity_poly.pdbx_seq_one_letter_code
_entity_poly.pdbx_strand_id
1 'polypeptide(L)'
;MRRVALAAFLALALAPVAAAATTPTAPVYDSKGHLVQTPYAPPNAAELTKKKAADIFLHYHKVSAWLTHYPHVVTYDATYSPKDRNWTVSVTSGAAGEVAHGKVDDQSGTVIEAFTGPQVAWGMARGGPGAFGGTKINSKPIWLAFCAAFLLGLADLRRLVSLRNLDLLVLLSFTFSLWYFNKGDIFTSVPLAYPPLVYLLGRTLWIGIRGRGTPTRPFWPVWVLVAATVFLAGFKVGMNIEASNVIDVGYAGPIGAERIVHEGKAPFGHFPVEDDLKPCGPADANGEIRDRIQTNGRCESANPQADTYGPVSYESYIPAYLVFGWSGKWDRLPAAHATAILFDLLCIVGLGLVGLRFGGARLGATLAFAWAAYPFTQYVSSSNTNDSILPAFLIFGFWLAASPVKRGFFCALAAWTKFAPLVVAPLWLTYPDWRERRSAIRFTVGFVVATLAAFSILLLEPNPIHAVGTFWHRTFSSQINRSSPFSLWDWRQYHAKGIPDLHRVQQALEVLLVLGALAAAVLPRRRSPLQLAALTAALLIGFEIVLTHWFYLYIPWFFPFAAFAFLAPARAAAPRAEAPPEREHEVRELVPAG
;
A
#
# COMPACT_ATOMS: atom_id res chain seq x y z
N MET A 1 32.68 92.68 44.62
CA MET A 1 32.62 91.64 43.55
C MET A 1 31.76 90.49 44.09
N ARG A 2 30.51 90.37 43.61
CA ARG A 2 30.00 89.25 42.77
C ARG A 2 30.13 87.89 43.47
N ARG A 3 29.04 87.34 44.04
CA ARG A 3 27.96 86.53 43.41
C ARG A 3 28.43 85.15 42.92
N VAL A 4 27.59 84.13 43.18
CA VAL A 4 27.58 82.74 42.64
C VAL A 4 28.56 81.81 43.39
N ALA A 5 28.21 80.67 44.00
CA ALA A 5 27.10 79.73 43.81
C ALA A 5 26.87 78.90 45.08
N LEU A 6 25.66 78.97 45.65
CA LEU A 6 25.16 78.14 46.76
C LEU A 6 24.12 77.17 46.16
N ALA A 7 24.56 76.00 45.67
CA ALA A 7 23.66 74.95 45.14
C ALA A 7 24.42 73.62 44.95
N ALA A 8 24.63 72.86 46.03
CA ALA A 8 25.16 71.48 45.89
C ALA A 8 24.87 70.51 47.07
N PHE A 9 24.00 70.83 48.04
CA PHE A 9 23.85 69.96 49.23
C PHE A 9 22.42 69.81 49.76
N LEU A 10 21.43 69.60 48.89
CA LEU A 10 20.05 69.26 49.29
C LEU A 10 19.29 68.42 48.24
N ALA A 11 19.92 67.36 47.75
CA ALA A 11 19.31 66.42 46.79
C ALA A 11 19.65 64.95 47.09
N LEU A 12 19.53 64.53 48.35
CA LEU A 12 19.73 63.14 48.77
C LEU A 12 18.82 62.77 49.95
N ALA A 13 17.52 63.04 49.82
CA ALA A 13 16.48 62.45 50.66
C ALA A 13 15.13 62.65 49.97
N LEU A 14 14.81 61.81 48.99
CA LEU A 14 13.46 61.51 48.45
C LEU A 14 13.62 60.52 47.28
N ALA A 15 14.00 59.28 47.58
CA ALA A 15 13.84 58.18 46.65
C ALA A 15 12.41 57.65 46.79
N PRO A 16 11.54 57.75 45.76
CA PRO A 16 10.25 57.10 45.83
C PRO A 16 10.47 55.59 45.71
N VAL A 17 9.92 54.85 46.67
CA VAL A 17 9.74 53.41 46.58
C VAL A 17 8.83 53.16 45.37
N ALA A 18 9.38 52.61 44.29
CA ALA A 18 8.58 52.12 43.18
C ALA A 18 7.78 50.92 43.70
N ALA A 19 6.54 51.16 44.13
CA ALA A 19 5.57 50.10 44.34
C ALA A 19 5.36 49.39 42.99
N ALA A 20 5.74 48.12 42.92
CA ALA A 20 5.43 47.26 41.79
C ALA A 20 3.89 47.24 41.62
N ALA A 21 3.40 47.87 40.56
CA ALA A 21 1.99 47.85 40.22
C ALA A 21 1.58 46.40 39.91
N THR A 22 0.81 45.78 40.79
CA THR A 22 0.17 44.49 40.55
C THR A 22 -0.91 44.69 39.49
N THR A 23 -0.74 44.09 38.32
CA THR A 23 -1.73 44.11 37.24
C THR A 23 -3.03 43.48 37.73
N PRO A 24 -4.17 44.21 37.68
CA PRO A 24 -5.44 43.67 38.15
C PRO A 24 -5.92 42.51 37.26
N THR A 25 -6.26 41.38 37.88
CA THR A 25 -6.75 40.15 37.24
C THR A 25 -8.26 40.11 37.03
N ALA A 26 -8.99 41.14 37.47
CA ALA A 26 -10.44 41.29 37.32
C ALA A 26 -10.80 42.73 36.88
N PRO A 27 -11.97 42.95 36.25
CA PRO A 27 -12.41 44.28 35.85
C PRO A 27 -12.61 45.18 37.07
N VAL A 28 -12.04 46.38 37.01
CA VAL A 28 -12.12 47.39 38.08
C VAL A 28 -13.27 48.33 37.77
N TYR A 29 -14.18 48.47 38.74
CA TYR A 29 -15.33 49.36 38.67
C TYR A 29 -15.16 50.55 39.62
N ASP A 30 -15.65 51.73 39.25
CA ASP A 30 -15.67 52.89 40.13
C ASP A 30 -16.75 52.75 41.21
N SER A 31 -16.80 53.71 42.14
CA SER A 31 -17.81 53.76 43.20
C SER A 31 -19.25 53.96 42.70
N LYS A 32 -19.46 54.16 41.39
CA LYS A 32 -20.76 54.23 40.72
C LYS A 32 -21.06 52.98 39.88
N GLY A 33 -20.19 51.97 39.92
CA GLY A 33 -20.34 50.72 39.18
C GLY A 33 -19.97 50.81 37.70
N HIS A 34 -19.31 51.89 37.26
CA HIS A 34 -18.82 51.99 35.88
C HIS A 34 -17.47 51.32 35.74
N LEU A 35 -17.30 50.58 34.65
CA LEU A 35 -16.05 49.91 34.32
C LEU A 35 -14.96 50.93 34.01
N VAL A 36 -13.91 50.99 34.82
CA VAL A 36 -12.82 51.98 34.72
C VAL A 36 -11.56 51.37 34.12
N GLN A 37 -11.34 50.08 34.35
CA GLN A 37 -10.18 49.36 33.83
C GLN A 37 -10.55 47.90 33.60
N THR A 38 -10.38 47.43 32.36
CA THR A 38 -10.39 46.01 32.05
C THR A 38 -8.98 45.43 32.21
N PRO A 39 -8.81 44.17 32.65
CA PRO A 39 -7.52 43.51 32.59
C PRO A 39 -7.01 43.57 31.14
N TYR A 40 -5.79 44.06 30.96
CA TYR A 40 -5.12 43.95 29.66
C TYR A 40 -4.68 42.49 29.50
N ALA A 41 -5.62 41.61 29.13
CA ALA A 41 -5.27 40.32 28.57
C ALA A 41 -4.76 40.62 27.15
N PRO A 42 -3.46 40.42 26.84
CA PRO A 42 -3.03 40.56 25.47
C PRO A 42 -3.91 39.61 24.62
N PRO A 43 -4.38 40.03 23.44
CA PRO A 43 -5.40 39.32 22.65
C PRO A 43 -5.02 37.88 22.22
N ASN A 44 -3.84 37.41 22.63
CA ASN A 44 -3.23 36.12 22.32
C ASN A 44 -2.68 35.39 23.56
N ALA A 45 -3.10 35.74 24.79
CA ALA A 45 -2.72 34.99 25.99
C ALA A 45 -3.53 33.68 26.07
N ALA A 46 -2.82 32.57 26.28
CA ALA A 46 -3.44 31.28 26.54
C ALA A 46 -4.19 31.29 27.89
N GLU A 47 -5.37 30.67 27.91
CA GLU A 47 -6.18 30.47 29.13
C GLU A 47 -5.64 29.32 29.99
N LEU A 48 -5.15 28.25 29.36
CA LEU A 48 -4.42 27.18 30.06
C LEU A 48 -2.94 27.53 30.20
N THR A 49 -2.31 26.90 31.19
CA THR A 49 -0.85 26.86 31.25
C THR A 49 -0.32 25.64 30.49
N LYS A 50 0.93 25.71 30.02
CA LYS A 50 1.66 24.56 29.44
C LYS A 50 1.50 23.28 30.27
N LYS A 51 1.69 23.40 31.59
CA LYS A 51 1.55 22.27 32.52
C LYS A 51 0.12 21.76 32.57
N LYS A 52 -0.88 22.65 32.67
CA LYS A 52 -2.29 22.25 32.75
C LYS A 52 -2.76 21.55 31.47
N ALA A 53 -2.39 22.06 30.30
CA ALA A 53 -2.70 21.43 29.02
C ALA A 53 -2.07 20.03 28.90
N ALA A 54 -0.80 19.90 29.30
CA ALA A 54 -0.13 18.61 29.34
C ALA A 54 -0.77 17.63 30.35
N ASP A 55 -1.10 18.08 31.55
CA ASP A 55 -1.78 17.27 32.57
C ASP A 55 -3.13 16.75 32.06
N ILE A 56 -3.93 17.60 31.40
CA ILE A 56 -5.19 17.21 30.77
C ILE A 56 -4.95 16.11 29.73
N PHE A 57 -3.97 16.30 28.85
CA PHE A 57 -3.67 15.35 27.78
C PHE A 57 -3.17 14.00 28.31
N LEU A 58 -2.26 14.02 29.29
CA LEU A 58 -1.69 12.80 29.91
C LEU A 58 -2.74 11.96 30.63
N HIS A 59 -3.77 12.59 31.20
CA HIS A 59 -4.88 11.90 31.88
C HIS A 59 -6.03 11.53 30.93
N TYR A 60 -5.98 11.92 29.65
CA TYR A 60 -6.97 11.50 28.69
C TYR A 60 -6.97 9.97 28.54
N HIS A 61 -8.13 9.33 28.67
CA HIS A 61 -8.25 7.88 28.81
C HIS A 61 -7.40 7.08 27.79
N LYS A 62 -7.44 7.47 26.51
CA LYS A 62 -6.69 6.82 25.43
C LYS A 62 -5.17 6.97 25.60
N VAL A 63 -4.72 8.16 25.99
CA VAL A 63 -3.29 8.47 26.20
C VAL A 63 -2.80 7.78 27.47
N SER A 64 -3.50 7.95 28.59
CA SER A 64 -3.15 7.33 29.86
C SER A 64 -3.07 5.81 29.75
N ALA A 65 -4.05 5.17 29.10
CA ALA A 65 -4.03 3.73 28.86
C ALA A 65 -2.80 3.30 28.04
N TRP A 66 -2.46 4.03 26.98
CA TRP A 66 -1.27 3.75 26.18
C TRP A 66 0.04 3.95 26.95
N LEU A 67 0.11 4.98 27.80
CA LEU A 67 1.31 5.28 28.59
C LEU A 67 1.59 4.22 29.67
N THR A 68 0.63 3.36 30.02
CA THR A 68 0.90 2.21 30.91
C THR A 68 1.96 1.24 30.35
N HIS A 69 2.20 1.26 29.03
CA HIS A 69 3.24 0.47 28.38
C HIS A 69 4.66 1.06 28.56
N TYR A 70 4.78 2.28 29.09
CA TYR A 70 6.04 3.04 29.25
C TYR A 70 6.25 3.49 30.71
N PRO A 71 6.53 2.57 31.64
CA PRO A 71 6.64 2.89 33.06
C PRO A 71 7.89 3.69 33.46
N HIS A 72 8.82 3.94 32.52
CA HIS A 72 10.09 4.64 32.78
C HIS A 72 10.22 5.87 31.88
N VAL A 73 10.65 6.99 32.47
CA VAL A 73 11.02 8.28 31.85
C VAL A 73 10.11 8.66 30.68
N VAL A 74 8.96 9.26 31.01
CA VAL A 74 8.08 9.93 30.07
C VAL A 74 8.26 11.43 30.25
N THR A 75 8.65 12.11 29.18
CA THR A 75 8.76 13.58 29.12
C THR A 75 7.69 14.13 28.22
N TYR A 76 7.24 15.35 28.49
CA TYR A 76 6.24 16.02 27.66
C TYR A 76 6.71 17.42 27.28
N ASP A 77 6.25 17.87 26.13
CA ASP A 77 6.30 19.26 25.72
C ASP A 77 4.91 19.71 25.30
N ALA A 78 4.64 21.01 25.42
CA ALA A 78 3.40 21.58 24.91
C ALA A 78 3.61 23.02 24.41
N THR A 79 3.05 23.29 23.24
CA THR A 79 3.17 24.56 22.52
C THR A 79 1.80 25.12 22.22
N TYR A 80 1.59 26.40 22.51
CA TYR A 80 0.33 27.09 22.25
C TYR A 80 0.31 27.68 20.83
N SER A 81 -0.79 27.48 20.11
CA SER A 81 -1.11 28.17 18.85
C SER A 81 -2.13 29.28 19.13
N PRO A 82 -1.73 30.57 19.10
CA PRO A 82 -2.68 31.68 19.24
C PRO A 82 -3.72 31.73 18.11
N LYS A 83 -3.33 31.26 16.91
CA LYS A 83 -4.18 31.24 15.72
C LYS A 83 -5.36 30.28 15.90
N ASP A 84 -5.09 29.09 16.41
CA ASP A 84 -6.08 28.01 16.52
C ASP A 84 -6.64 27.87 17.94
N ARG A 85 -6.14 28.68 18.89
CA ARG A 85 -6.48 28.68 20.32
C ARG A 85 -6.44 27.28 20.93
N ASN A 86 -5.39 26.53 20.62
CA ASN A 86 -5.17 25.20 21.17
C ASN A 86 -3.70 24.98 21.56
N TRP A 87 -3.50 23.99 22.44
CA TRP A 87 -2.20 23.49 22.84
C TRP A 87 -1.90 22.21 22.10
N THR A 88 -0.79 22.16 21.37
CA THR A 88 -0.23 20.91 20.86
C THR A 88 0.64 20.29 21.93
N VAL A 89 0.38 19.04 22.30
CA VAL A 89 1.09 18.30 23.35
C VAL A 89 1.78 17.09 22.73
N SER A 90 3.08 16.97 22.96
CA SER A 90 3.92 15.85 22.52
C SER A 90 4.49 15.13 23.73
N VAL A 91 4.41 13.80 23.73
CA VAL A 91 4.85 12.94 24.84
C VAL A 91 5.89 11.97 24.29
N THR A 92 7.05 11.95 24.93
CA THR A 92 8.23 11.19 24.50
C THR A 92 8.68 10.21 25.58
N SER A 93 9.23 9.06 25.18
CA SER A 93 9.78 8.06 26.09
C SER A 93 11.05 7.42 25.53
N GLY A 94 12.19 7.72 26.16
CA GLY A 94 13.48 7.08 25.91
C GLY A 94 13.78 6.79 24.44
N ALA A 95 14.07 5.51 24.15
CA ALA A 95 14.37 5.03 22.80
C ALA A 95 13.14 4.94 21.87
N ALA A 96 11.91 4.98 22.40
CA ALA A 96 10.69 4.95 21.60
C ALA A 96 10.41 6.28 20.89
N GLY A 97 11.08 7.37 21.27
CA GLY A 97 10.81 8.70 20.73
C GLY A 97 9.43 9.20 21.16
N GLU A 98 8.69 9.83 20.25
CA GLU A 98 7.34 10.33 20.52
C GLU A 98 6.32 9.18 20.56
N VAL A 99 5.68 8.99 21.71
CA VAL A 99 4.76 7.87 21.97
C VAL A 99 3.29 8.30 21.99
N ALA A 100 3.01 9.59 22.21
CA ALA A 100 1.69 10.18 22.08
C ALA A 100 1.79 11.65 21.65
N HIS A 101 0.80 12.10 20.87
CA HIS A 101 0.70 13.46 20.34
C HIS A 101 -0.77 13.87 20.30
N GLY A 102 -1.10 15.12 20.60
CA GLY A 102 -2.47 15.59 20.43
C GLY A 102 -2.65 17.08 20.62
N LYS A 103 -3.91 17.50 20.58
CA LYS A 103 -4.30 18.89 20.77
C LYS A 103 -5.34 19.02 21.88
N VAL A 104 -5.17 20.05 22.72
CA VAL A 104 -6.09 20.42 23.79
C VAL A 104 -6.61 21.82 23.51
N ASP A 105 -7.92 21.97 23.45
CA ASP A 105 -8.57 23.27 23.31
C ASP A 105 -8.28 24.15 24.53
N ASP A 106 -7.81 25.36 24.29
CA ASP A 106 -7.33 26.26 25.34
C ASP A 106 -8.48 26.80 26.20
N GLN A 107 -9.65 27.02 25.62
CA GLN A 107 -10.78 27.62 26.34
C GLN A 107 -11.54 26.59 27.19
N SER A 108 -11.81 25.42 26.63
CA SER A 108 -12.63 24.38 27.27
C SER A 108 -11.80 23.34 28.03
N GLY A 109 -10.49 23.22 27.75
CA GLY A 109 -9.68 22.12 28.26
C GLY A 109 -10.06 20.76 27.67
N THR A 110 -10.79 20.73 26.55
CA THR A 110 -11.19 19.50 25.88
C THR A 110 -10.06 18.98 25.00
N VAL A 111 -9.76 17.68 25.09
CA VAL A 111 -8.84 17.03 24.14
C VAL A 111 -9.56 16.85 22.80
N ILE A 112 -9.12 17.57 21.78
CA ILE A 112 -9.71 17.57 20.43
C ILE A 112 -9.01 16.58 19.49
N GLU A 113 -7.74 16.29 19.73
CA GLU A 113 -6.97 15.26 19.02
C GLU A 113 -6.12 14.46 20.00
N ALA A 114 -6.06 13.14 19.81
CA ALA A 114 -5.20 12.26 20.59
C ALA A 114 -4.73 11.07 19.74
N PHE A 115 -3.46 11.04 19.43
CA PHE A 115 -2.77 10.00 18.68
C PHE A 115 -1.80 9.25 19.58
N THR A 116 -1.81 7.92 19.48
CA THR A 116 -0.94 7.04 20.26
C THR A 116 -0.38 5.94 19.37
N GLY A 117 0.83 5.45 19.71
CA GLY A 117 1.48 4.36 19.00
C GLY A 117 1.61 4.63 17.49
N PRO A 118 1.13 3.74 16.60
CA PRO A 118 1.17 3.92 15.15
C PRO A 118 0.67 5.28 14.63
N GLN A 119 -0.33 5.87 15.30
CA GLN A 119 -1.02 7.08 14.85
C GLN A 119 -0.17 8.36 14.96
N VAL A 120 0.88 8.32 15.78
CA VAL A 120 1.79 9.45 16.00
C VAL A 120 2.56 9.72 14.71
N ALA A 121 3.38 8.75 14.29
CA ALA A 121 4.24 8.89 13.11
C ALA A 121 3.51 8.68 11.76
N TRP A 122 2.33 8.05 11.77
CA TRP A 122 1.65 7.67 10.53
C TRP A 122 0.24 8.26 10.45
N GLY A 123 0.07 9.32 9.65
CA GLY A 123 -1.25 9.90 9.37
C GLY A 123 -2.24 8.87 8.83
N MET A 124 -1.77 7.94 8.00
CA MET A 124 -2.56 6.83 7.45
C MET A 124 -3.11 5.88 8.54
N ALA A 125 -2.47 5.80 9.71
CA ALA A 125 -2.93 4.99 10.83
C ALA A 125 -4.05 5.64 11.64
N ARG A 126 -4.42 6.89 11.35
CA ARG A 126 -5.42 7.66 12.13
C ARG A 126 -6.87 7.33 11.77
N GLY A 127 -7.12 6.57 10.69
CA GLY A 127 -8.49 6.17 10.29
C GLY A 127 -9.32 7.29 9.67
N GLY A 128 -8.68 8.21 8.93
CA GLY A 128 -9.38 9.31 8.27
C GLY A 128 -10.39 8.79 7.21
N PRO A 129 -11.65 9.29 7.20
CA PRO A 129 -12.64 8.87 6.21
C PRO A 129 -12.15 9.11 4.78
N GLY A 130 -12.11 8.06 3.97
CA GLY A 130 -11.73 8.14 2.55
C GLY A 130 -10.24 8.36 2.30
N ALA A 131 -9.36 8.13 3.28
CA ALA A 131 -7.90 8.25 3.13
C ALA A 131 -7.36 7.42 1.93
N PHE A 132 -7.96 6.27 1.67
CA PHE A 132 -7.66 5.40 0.53
C PHE A 132 -8.96 5.01 -0.16
N GLY A 133 -9.05 5.18 -1.48
CA GLY A 133 -10.22 4.78 -2.24
C GLY A 133 -11.35 5.82 -2.28
N GLY A 134 -11.22 6.94 -1.59
CA GLY A 134 -12.30 7.89 -1.37
C GLY A 134 -13.40 7.34 -0.45
N THR A 135 -14.47 8.10 -0.27
CA THR A 135 -15.53 7.74 0.70
C THR A 135 -16.49 6.68 0.19
N LYS A 136 -16.66 6.54 -1.14
CA LYS A 136 -17.68 5.66 -1.72
C LYS A 136 -17.32 4.18 -1.65
N ILE A 137 -16.13 3.76 -2.07
CA ILE A 137 -15.74 2.34 -1.97
C ILE A 137 -15.71 1.86 -0.51
N ASN A 138 -15.36 2.75 0.43
CA ASN A 138 -15.36 2.46 1.87
C ASN A 138 -16.76 2.50 2.52
N SER A 139 -17.81 2.89 1.77
CA SER A 139 -19.17 2.87 2.29
C SER A 139 -19.70 1.44 2.40
N LYS A 140 -20.40 1.14 3.50
CA LYS A 140 -20.96 -0.19 3.74
C LYS A 140 -21.80 -0.72 2.58
N PRO A 141 -22.73 0.06 1.96
CA PRO A 141 -23.56 -0.46 0.87
C PRO A 141 -22.75 -0.88 -0.35
N ILE A 142 -21.78 -0.06 -0.76
CA ILE A 142 -20.96 -0.33 -1.95
C ILE A 142 -20.03 -1.52 -1.69
N TRP A 143 -19.34 -1.52 -0.55
CA TRP A 143 -18.44 -2.62 -0.19
C TRP A 143 -19.17 -3.96 -0.12
N LEU A 144 -20.32 -4.00 0.58
CA LEU A 144 -21.13 -5.21 0.70
C LEU A 144 -21.74 -5.64 -0.64
N ALA A 145 -22.08 -4.70 -1.52
CA ALA A 145 -22.55 -5.02 -2.87
C ALA A 145 -21.45 -5.72 -3.69
N PHE A 146 -20.20 -5.26 -3.63
CA PHE A 146 -19.07 -5.97 -4.26
C PHE A 146 -18.83 -7.33 -3.62
N CYS A 147 -18.84 -7.44 -2.29
CA CYS A 147 -18.73 -8.73 -1.59
C CYS A 147 -19.83 -9.71 -2.04
N ALA A 148 -21.07 -9.24 -2.14
CA ALA A 148 -22.21 -10.04 -2.58
C ALA A 148 -22.08 -10.44 -4.05
N ALA A 149 -21.73 -9.51 -4.94
CA ALA A 149 -21.48 -9.80 -6.36
C ALA A 149 -20.39 -10.86 -6.53
N PHE A 150 -19.27 -10.71 -5.83
CA PHE A 150 -18.15 -11.65 -5.84
C PHE A 150 -18.59 -13.04 -5.37
N LEU A 151 -19.22 -13.12 -4.19
CA LEU A 151 -19.60 -14.40 -3.60
C LEU A 151 -20.73 -15.08 -4.40
N LEU A 152 -21.82 -14.38 -4.73
CA LEU A 152 -22.96 -14.96 -5.45
C LEU A 152 -22.61 -15.32 -6.89
N GLY A 153 -21.73 -14.54 -7.55
CA GLY A 153 -21.28 -14.83 -8.90
C GLY A 153 -20.30 -16.01 -8.99
N LEU A 154 -19.50 -16.24 -7.94
CA LEU A 154 -18.44 -17.26 -7.94
C LEU A 154 -18.70 -18.47 -7.04
N ALA A 155 -19.65 -18.46 -6.12
CA ALA A 155 -19.90 -19.60 -5.25
C ALA A 155 -20.49 -20.78 -6.02
N ASP A 156 -20.20 -22.00 -5.55
CA ASP A 156 -21.00 -23.17 -5.90
C ASP A 156 -22.28 -23.15 -5.06
N LEU A 157 -23.35 -22.60 -5.65
CA LEU A 157 -24.67 -22.50 -5.01
C LEU A 157 -25.38 -23.86 -4.86
N ARG A 158 -24.91 -24.91 -5.55
CA ARG A 158 -25.44 -26.27 -5.41
C ARG A 158 -24.80 -27.00 -4.24
N ARG A 159 -23.57 -26.61 -3.87
CA ARG A 159 -22.83 -27.18 -2.74
C ARG A 159 -22.22 -26.07 -1.89
N LEU A 160 -23.04 -25.54 -0.99
CA LEU A 160 -22.68 -24.41 -0.12
C LEU A 160 -21.44 -24.71 0.73
N VAL A 161 -21.35 -25.92 1.31
CA VAL A 161 -20.18 -26.38 2.08
C VAL A 161 -19.18 -27.02 1.13
N SER A 162 -18.27 -26.20 0.61
CA SER A 162 -17.16 -26.64 -0.24
C SER A 162 -15.88 -25.84 0.04
N LEU A 163 -14.72 -26.46 -0.22
CA LEU A 163 -13.43 -25.77 -0.09
C LEU A 163 -13.34 -24.55 -1.00
N ARG A 164 -13.93 -24.60 -2.21
CA ARG A 164 -13.98 -23.43 -3.12
C ARG A 164 -14.74 -22.27 -2.49
N ASN A 165 -15.90 -22.51 -1.87
CA ASN A 165 -16.65 -21.42 -1.24
C ASN A 165 -15.92 -20.89 0.00
N LEU A 166 -15.21 -21.75 0.75
CA LEU A 166 -14.31 -21.31 1.81
C LEU A 166 -13.17 -20.45 1.26
N ASP A 167 -12.54 -20.83 0.15
CA ASP A 167 -11.50 -20.05 -0.53
C ASP A 167 -12.01 -18.62 -0.85
N LEU A 168 -13.23 -18.48 -1.36
CA LEU A 168 -13.87 -17.20 -1.66
C LEU A 168 -14.19 -16.37 -0.39
N LEU A 169 -14.69 -17.02 0.66
CA LEU A 169 -14.97 -16.36 1.94
C LEU A 169 -13.68 -15.86 2.61
N VAL A 170 -12.59 -16.62 2.52
CA VAL A 170 -11.28 -16.20 3.03
C VAL A 170 -10.73 -15.02 2.24
N LEU A 171 -10.90 -14.98 0.91
CA LEU A 171 -10.56 -13.78 0.13
C LEU A 171 -11.36 -12.54 0.54
N LEU A 172 -12.60 -12.69 0.99
CA LEU A 172 -13.41 -11.58 1.50
C LEU A 172 -13.10 -11.24 2.96
N SER A 173 -12.52 -12.15 3.75
CA SER A 173 -12.32 -11.94 5.19
C SER A 173 -11.29 -10.86 5.52
N PHE A 174 -10.41 -10.49 4.59
CA PHE A 174 -9.59 -9.27 4.67
C PHE A 174 -10.42 -8.00 4.93
N THR A 175 -11.73 -8.02 4.62
CA THR A 175 -12.68 -6.94 4.98
C THR A 175 -12.65 -6.62 6.48
N PHE A 176 -12.53 -7.62 7.36
CA PHE A 176 -12.51 -7.38 8.80
C PHE A 176 -11.25 -6.63 9.22
N SER A 177 -10.11 -7.04 8.68
CA SER A 177 -8.83 -6.35 8.85
C SER A 177 -8.94 -4.89 8.38
N LEU A 178 -9.43 -4.66 7.15
CA LEU A 178 -9.59 -3.32 6.58
C LEU A 178 -10.57 -2.44 7.37
N TRP A 179 -11.63 -3.03 7.95
CA TRP A 179 -12.59 -2.29 8.76
C TRP A 179 -11.95 -1.68 10.02
N TYR A 180 -11.09 -2.43 10.71
CA TYR A 180 -10.34 -1.89 11.85
C TYR A 180 -9.29 -0.86 11.41
N PHE A 181 -8.64 -1.07 10.26
CA PHE A 181 -7.72 -0.09 9.68
C PHE A 181 -8.40 1.26 9.44
N ASN A 182 -9.58 1.23 8.82
CA ASN A 182 -10.37 2.43 8.54
C ASN A 182 -10.87 3.15 9.81
N LYS A 183 -10.81 2.49 10.98
CA LYS A 183 -11.08 3.09 12.30
C LYS A 183 -9.82 3.57 13.02
N GLY A 184 -8.64 3.38 12.42
CA GLY A 184 -7.35 3.68 13.03
C GLY A 184 -6.91 2.68 14.10
N ASP A 185 -7.56 1.52 14.22
CA ASP A 185 -7.18 0.46 15.16
C ASP A 185 -6.21 -0.51 14.50
N ILE A 186 -4.93 -0.10 14.46
CA ILE A 186 -3.87 -0.83 13.77
C ILE A 186 -3.49 -2.12 14.51
N PHE A 187 -3.50 -2.12 15.84
CA PHE A 187 -3.14 -3.30 16.63
C PHE A 187 -4.16 -4.43 16.50
N THR A 188 -5.42 -4.14 16.20
CA THR A 188 -6.41 -5.17 15.83
C THR A 188 -6.36 -5.48 14.33
N SER A 189 -6.21 -4.46 13.49
CA SER A 189 -6.24 -4.61 12.03
C SER A 189 -5.12 -5.52 11.52
N VAL A 190 -3.86 -5.23 11.86
CA VAL A 190 -2.71 -5.94 11.29
C VAL A 190 -2.72 -7.45 11.57
N PRO A 191 -2.92 -7.93 12.81
CA PRO A 191 -3.02 -9.38 13.05
C PRO A 191 -4.12 -10.07 12.25
N LEU A 192 -5.26 -9.41 12.00
CA LEU A 192 -6.38 -9.99 11.27
C LEU A 192 -6.09 -10.23 9.77
N ALA A 193 -5.05 -9.61 9.21
CA ALA A 193 -4.61 -9.88 7.84
C ALA A 193 -3.88 -11.24 7.70
N TYR A 194 -3.26 -11.75 8.76
CA TYR A 194 -2.41 -12.96 8.68
C TYR A 194 -3.18 -14.27 8.54
N PRO A 195 -4.30 -14.54 9.27
CA PRO A 195 -5.06 -15.77 9.11
C PRO A 195 -5.50 -16.06 7.66
N PRO A 196 -6.08 -15.11 6.90
CA PRO A 196 -6.40 -15.36 5.50
C PRO A 196 -5.15 -15.57 4.64
N LEU A 197 -4.05 -14.83 4.86
CA LEU A 197 -2.79 -15.05 4.14
C LEU A 197 -2.24 -16.46 4.36
N VAL A 198 -2.18 -16.93 5.61
CA VAL A 198 -1.69 -18.27 5.95
C VAL A 198 -2.58 -19.36 5.35
N TYR A 199 -3.90 -19.20 5.41
CA TYR A 199 -4.83 -20.12 4.76
C TYR A 199 -4.58 -20.20 3.26
N LEU A 200 -4.52 -19.04 2.59
CA LEU A 200 -4.36 -18.96 1.14
C LEU A 200 -2.99 -19.49 0.70
N LEU A 201 -1.94 -19.26 1.47
CA LEU A 201 -0.62 -19.86 1.26
C LEU A 201 -0.70 -21.39 1.31
N GLY A 202 -1.23 -21.96 2.40
CA GLY A 202 -1.37 -23.41 2.54
C GLY A 202 -2.23 -24.01 1.43
N ARG A 203 -3.32 -23.34 1.08
CA ARG A 203 -4.25 -23.77 0.03
C ARG A 203 -3.61 -23.78 -1.36
N THR A 204 -2.90 -22.72 -1.72
CA THR A 204 -2.24 -22.58 -3.03
C THR A 204 -1.02 -23.49 -3.13
N LEU A 205 -0.25 -23.68 -2.06
CA LEU A 205 0.80 -24.71 -1.98
C LEU A 205 0.24 -26.12 -2.19
N TRP A 206 -0.87 -26.45 -1.53
CA TRP A 206 -1.52 -27.76 -1.69
C TRP A 206 -1.91 -28.02 -3.16
N ILE A 207 -2.51 -27.03 -3.84
CA ILE A 207 -2.84 -27.14 -5.27
C ILE A 207 -1.57 -27.25 -6.12
N GLY A 208 -0.56 -26.43 -5.84
CA GLY A 208 0.72 -26.42 -6.56
C GLY A 208 1.45 -27.77 -6.50
N ILE A 209 1.44 -28.42 -5.33
CA ILE A 209 2.06 -29.72 -5.12
C ILE A 209 1.22 -30.84 -5.76
N ARG A 210 -0.10 -30.84 -5.55
CA ARG A 210 -0.99 -31.94 -5.99
C ARG A 210 -1.39 -31.87 -7.46
N GLY A 211 -1.42 -30.66 -8.04
CA GLY A 211 -1.86 -30.43 -9.42
C GLY A 211 -3.35 -30.74 -9.68
N ARG A 212 -4.20 -30.69 -8.64
CA ARG A 212 -5.63 -31.01 -8.74
C ARG A 212 -6.47 -29.74 -8.73
N GLY A 213 -7.23 -29.50 -9.80
CA GLY A 213 -8.15 -28.36 -9.94
C GLY A 213 -9.48 -28.58 -9.22
N THR A 214 -10.42 -27.66 -9.39
CA THR A 214 -11.75 -27.77 -8.75
C THR A 214 -12.67 -28.71 -9.54
N PRO A 215 -13.39 -29.65 -8.90
CA PRO A 215 -14.39 -30.47 -9.60
C PRO A 215 -15.67 -29.68 -9.92
N THR A 216 -15.82 -28.49 -9.35
CA THR A 216 -17.04 -27.68 -9.42
C THR A 216 -17.01 -26.76 -10.63
N ARG A 217 -18.19 -26.49 -11.22
CA ARG A 217 -18.34 -25.54 -12.33
C ARG A 217 -18.98 -24.24 -11.83
N PRO A 218 -18.80 -23.10 -12.53
CA PRO A 218 -19.58 -21.89 -12.27
C PRO A 218 -21.08 -22.16 -12.44
N PHE A 219 -21.87 -21.70 -11.49
CA PHE A 219 -23.33 -21.86 -11.48
C PHE A 219 -23.99 -21.11 -12.65
N TRP A 220 -23.55 -19.87 -12.88
CA TRP A 220 -24.11 -18.98 -13.89
C TRP A 220 -23.68 -19.33 -15.32
N PRO A 221 -24.53 -19.05 -16.33
CA PRO A 221 -24.15 -19.17 -17.73
C PRO A 221 -23.14 -18.08 -18.13
N VAL A 222 -22.38 -18.35 -19.19
CA VAL A 222 -21.29 -17.46 -19.66
C VAL A 222 -21.77 -16.04 -19.93
N TRP A 223 -22.92 -15.88 -20.60
CA TRP A 223 -23.43 -14.56 -20.98
C TRP A 223 -23.78 -13.69 -19.76
N VAL A 224 -24.28 -14.27 -18.66
CA VAL A 224 -24.56 -13.54 -17.42
C VAL A 224 -23.27 -13.03 -16.80
N LEU A 225 -22.25 -13.88 -16.70
CA LEU A 225 -20.95 -13.50 -16.16
C LEU A 225 -20.29 -12.39 -17.01
N VAL A 226 -20.38 -12.49 -18.34
CA VAL A 226 -19.86 -11.46 -19.26
C VAL A 226 -20.63 -10.15 -19.10
N ALA A 227 -21.96 -10.17 -19.12
CA ALA A 227 -22.79 -8.98 -18.97
C ALA A 227 -22.52 -8.29 -17.61
N ALA A 228 -22.46 -9.07 -16.53
CA ALA A 228 -22.12 -8.56 -15.20
C ALA A 228 -20.69 -8.00 -15.14
N THR A 229 -19.72 -8.64 -15.83
CA THR A 229 -18.34 -8.12 -15.92
C THR A 229 -18.31 -6.77 -16.62
N VAL A 230 -19.01 -6.61 -17.75
CA VAL A 230 -19.07 -5.34 -18.49
C VAL A 230 -19.71 -4.24 -17.63
N PHE A 231 -20.83 -4.55 -16.98
CA PHE A 231 -21.47 -3.63 -16.05
C PHE A 231 -20.54 -3.21 -14.91
N LEU A 232 -19.91 -4.18 -14.24
CA LEU A 232 -18.99 -3.91 -13.13
C LEU A 232 -17.77 -3.12 -13.61
N ALA A 233 -17.20 -3.43 -14.77
CA ALA A 233 -16.09 -2.67 -15.33
C ALA A 233 -16.49 -1.19 -15.56
N GLY A 234 -17.66 -0.93 -16.15
CA GLY A 234 -18.18 0.43 -16.31
C GLY A 234 -18.43 1.13 -14.97
N PHE A 235 -19.00 0.43 -14.00
CA PHE A 235 -19.24 0.95 -12.65
C PHE A 235 -17.93 1.29 -11.92
N LYS A 236 -16.91 0.42 -12.05
CA LYS A 236 -15.57 0.63 -11.50
C LYS A 236 -14.91 1.88 -12.07
N VAL A 237 -14.99 2.07 -13.39
CA VAL A 237 -14.51 3.28 -14.10
C VAL A 237 -15.23 4.54 -13.60
N GLY A 238 -16.57 4.52 -13.57
CA GLY A 238 -17.35 5.67 -13.10
C GLY A 238 -17.03 6.04 -11.66
N MET A 239 -16.89 5.04 -10.77
CA MET A 239 -16.51 5.27 -9.38
C MET A 239 -15.09 5.82 -9.23
N ASN A 240 -14.15 5.35 -10.07
CA ASN A 240 -12.79 5.90 -10.10
C ASN A 240 -12.81 7.39 -10.46
N ILE A 241 -13.55 7.77 -11.49
CA ILE A 241 -13.57 9.17 -11.96
C ILE A 241 -14.28 10.09 -10.97
N GLU A 242 -15.44 9.67 -10.45
CA GLU A 242 -16.35 10.57 -9.73
C GLU A 242 -16.17 10.56 -8.21
N ALA A 243 -15.61 9.49 -7.64
CA ALA A 243 -15.75 9.24 -6.21
C ALA A 243 -14.55 8.56 -5.54
N SER A 244 -13.37 8.82 -6.09
CA SER A 244 -12.11 8.22 -5.66
C SER A 244 -11.09 9.28 -5.27
N ASN A 245 -9.91 8.87 -4.80
CA ASN A 245 -8.81 9.79 -4.51
C ASN A 245 -7.47 9.22 -4.98
N VAL A 246 -6.51 10.10 -5.23
CA VAL A 246 -5.15 9.70 -5.58
C VAL A 246 -4.28 9.75 -4.34
N ILE A 247 -3.72 8.60 -3.96
CA ILE A 247 -2.76 8.49 -2.86
C ILE A 247 -1.33 8.79 -3.35
N ASP A 248 -0.39 8.87 -2.42
CA ASP A 248 1.04 9.14 -2.66
C ASP A 248 1.66 8.27 -3.75
N VAL A 249 1.33 6.98 -3.75
CA VAL A 249 1.78 6.02 -4.77
C VAL A 249 1.27 6.39 -6.16
N GLY A 250 0.01 6.79 -6.26
CA GLY A 250 -0.61 7.22 -7.51
C GLY A 250 -0.09 8.56 -8.00
N TYR A 251 0.18 9.48 -7.06
CA TYR A 251 0.76 10.79 -7.33
C TYR A 251 2.20 10.70 -7.83
N ALA A 252 2.96 9.68 -7.38
CA ALA A 252 4.32 9.42 -7.83
C ALA A 252 4.45 9.17 -9.34
N GLY A 253 3.44 8.53 -9.94
CA GLY A 253 3.46 8.11 -11.34
C GLY A 253 3.59 9.29 -12.31
N PRO A 254 2.68 10.28 -12.28
CA PRO A 254 2.77 11.47 -13.14
C PRO A 254 4.07 12.27 -12.94
N ILE A 255 4.60 12.34 -11.71
CA ILE A 255 5.90 12.98 -11.44
C ILE A 255 7.00 12.24 -12.20
N GLY A 256 7.13 10.93 -12.01
CA GLY A 256 8.17 10.14 -12.67
C GLY A 256 8.05 10.18 -14.21
N ALA A 257 6.83 10.12 -14.74
CA ALA A 257 6.60 10.26 -16.18
C ALA A 257 7.02 11.65 -16.71
N GLU A 258 6.74 12.73 -15.96
CA GLU A 258 7.18 14.08 -16.31
C GLU A 258 8.70 14.19 -16.32
N ARG A 259 9.38 13.63 -15.31
CA ARG A 259 10.86 13.65 -15.26
C ARG A 259 11.48 12.94 -16.46
N ILE A 260 10.93 11.79 -16.85
CA ILE A 260 11.40 11.02 -18.00
C ILE A 260 11.18 11.78 -19.31
N VAL A 261 9.96 12.27 -19.53
CA VAL A 261 9.51 12.75 -20.85
C VAL A 261 9.85 14.21 -21.09
N HIS A 262 9.62 15.08 -20.10
CA HIS A 262 9.71 16.52 -20.26
C HIS A 262 11.05 17.05 -19.77
N GLU A 263 11.54 16.58 -18.61
CA GLU A 263 12.86 17.01 -18.10
C GLU A 263 14.04 16.22 -18.68
N GLY A 264 13.78 15.03 -19.27
CA GLY A 264 14.84 14.17 -19.79
C GLY A 264 15.79 13.69 -18.69
N LYS A 265 15.25 13.33 -17.53
CA LYS A 265 15.99 12.84 -16.35
C LYS A 265 15.43 11.52 -15.84
N ALA A 266 16.25 10.74 -15.17
CA ALA A 266 15.76 9.60 -14.43
C ALA A 266 14.93 10.09 -13.22
N PRO A 267 13.82 9.40 -12.86
CA PRO A 267 12.99 9.76 -11.70
C PRO A 267 13.76 9.83 -10.36
N PHE A 268 14.81 9.04 -10.22
CA PHE A 268 15.52 8.83 -8.95
C PHE A 268 16.33 10.05 -8.54
N GLY A 269 16.03 10.62 -7.38
CA GLY A 269 16.67 11.84 -6.87
C GLY A 269 16.11 13.15 -7.43
N HIS A 270 15.10 13.10 -8.30
CA HIS A 270 14.52 14.28 -8.97
C HIS A 270 13.08 14.59 -8.53
N PHE A 271 12.58 13.94 -7.49
CA PHE A 271 11.24 14.19 -6.97
C PHE A 271 11.17 15.51 -6.19
N PRO A 272 10.01 16.19 -6.16
CA PRO A 272 9.85 17.43 -5.44
C PRO A 272 10.08 17.25 -3.93
N VAL A 273 10.88 18.14 -3.33
CA VAL A 273 11.25 18.12 -1.90
C VAL A 273 10.73 19.37 -1.16
N GLU A 274 10.69 19.30 0.18
CA GLU A 274 10.32 20.46 1.00
C GLU A 274 11.53 21.34 1.35
N ASP A 275 12.56 20.74 1.96
CA ASP A 275 13.83 21.33 2.39
C ASP A 275 13.74 22.81 2.84
N ASP A 276 14.73 23.64 2.54
CA ASP A 276 14.75 25.08 2.81
C ASP A 276 14.16 25.89 1.62
N LEU A 277 13.42 25.21 0.73
CA LEU A 277 12.88 25.83 -0.48
C LEU A 277 11.76 26.82 -0.16
N LYS A 278 11.55 27.78 -1.07
CA LYS A 278 10.54 28.81 -0.90
C LYS A 278 9.12 28.21 -0.99
N PRO A 279 8.25 28.41 0.02
CA PRO A 279 6.83 28.06 -0.06
C PRO A 279 6.11 28.85 -1.16
N CYS A 280 5.22 28.18 -1.90
CA CYS A 280 4.54 28.82 -3.04
C CYS A 280 3.06 28.41 -3.22
N GLY A 281 2.49 27.64 -2.30
CA GLY A 281 1.09 27.24 -2.31
C GLY A 281 0.35 27.63 -1.02
N PRO A 282 -0.97 27.32 -0.95
CA PRO A 282 -1.74 27.56 0.27
C PRO A 282 -1.27 26.63 1.40
N ALA A 283 -1.44 27.12 2.62
CA ALA A 283 -1.24 26.30 3.81
C ALA A 283 -2.40 25.31 3.98
N ASP A 284 -2.10 24.11 4.46
CA ASP A 284 -3.09 23.12 4.82
C ASP A 284 -3.81 23.48 6.14
N ALA A 285 -4.68 22.59 6.62
CA ALA A 285 -5.44 22.80 7.86
C ALA A 285 -4.54 22.93 9.11
N ASN A 286 -3.29 22.47 9.05
CA ASN A 286 -2.30 22.60 10.11
C ASN A 286 -1.37 23.82 9.90
N GLY A 287 -1.59 24.61 8.85
CA GLY A 287 -0.73 25.74 8.51
C GLY A 287 0.51 25.37 7.72
N GLU A 288 0.70 24.09 7.36
CA GLU A 288 1.84 23.63 6.58
C GLU A 288 1.61 23.88 5.09
N ILE A 289 2.58 24.52 4.44
CA ILE A 289 2.60 24.62 2.98
C ILE A 289 3.48 23.45 2.52
N ARG A 290 2.96 22.51 1.74
CA ARG A 290 3.77 21.42 1.12
C ARG A 290 4.35 21.78 -0.25
N ASP A 291 3.81 22.84 -0.83
CA ASP A 291 4.19 23.31 -2.15
C ASP A 291 5.45 24.17 -2.07
N ARG A 292 6.44 23.84 -2.91
CA ARG A 292 7.74 24.54 -2.96
C ARG A 292 8.15 24.88 -4.38
N ILE A 293 8.87 25.99 -4.51
CA ILE A 293 9.58 26.31 -5.75
C ILE A 293 10.78 25.38 -5.84
N GLN A 294 10.71 24.41 -6.74
CA GLN A 294 11.77 23.43 -6.99
C GLN A 294 12.91 24.05 -7.80
N THR A 295 14.02 23.32 -7.95
CA THR A 295 15.20 23.76 -8.71
C THR A 295 14.92 23.99 -10.20
N ASN A 296 13.86 23.40 -10.73
CA ASN A 296 13.36 23.66 -12.09
C ASN A 296 12.52 24.96 -12.20
N GLY A 297 12.38 25.72 -11.11
CA GLY A 297 11.60 26.97 -11.04
C GLY A 297 10.09 26.79 -10.92
N ARG A 298 9.58 25.55 -10.94
CA ARG A 298 8.15 25.24 -10.83
C ARG A 298 7.73 25.12 -9.38
N CYS A 299 6.49 25.51 -9.11
CA CYS A 299 5.87 25.35 -7.81
C CYS A 299 5.21 23.96 -7.73
N GLU A 300 5.83 23.00 -7.05
CA GLU A 300 5.42 21.59 -7.04
C GLU A 300 5.13 21.10 -5.60
N SER A 301 4.14 20.21 -5.45
CA SER A 301 3.83 19.60 -4.15
C SER A 301 4.84 18.51 -3.81
N ALA A 302 5.45 18.60 -2.63
CA ALA A 302 6.51 17.69 -2.23
C ALA A 302 6.06 16.24 -2.06
N ASN A 303 6.87 15.32 -2.60
CA ASN A 303 6.72 13.88 -2.42
C ASN A 303 8.10 13.17 -2.40
N PRO A 304 8.99 13.53 -1.45
CA PRO A 304 10.42 13.19 -1.51
C PRO A 304 10.74 11.70 -1.33
N GLN A 305 9.76 10.90 -0.90
CA GLN A 305 9.92 9.46 -0.65
C GLN A 305 9.28 8.58 -1.73
N ALA A 306 8.76 9.18 -2.80
CA ALA A 306 8.02 8.45 -3.83
C ALA A 306 8.87 8.05 -5.05
N ASP A 307 10.16 8.36 -5.07
CA ASP A 307 11.14 7.91 -6.06
C ASP A 307 11.72 6.51 -5.72
N THR A 308 10.94 5.69 -5.03
CA THR A 308 11.37 4.39 -4.48
C THR A 308 10.91 3.18 -5.32
N TYR A 309 10.11 3.38 -6.36
CA TYR A 309 9.56 2.29 -7.19
C TYR A 309 10.52 1.89 -8.31
N GLY A 310 10.28 0.73 -8.93
CA GLY A 310 11.06 0.34 -10.10
C GLY A 310 10.70 1.19 -11.34
N PRO A 311 11.59 1.26 -12.35
CA PRO A 311 11.43 2.15 -13.50
C PRO A 311 10.11 1.94 -14.26
N VAL A 312 9.67 0.70 -14.41
CA VAL A 312 8.44 0.36 -15.14
C VAL A 312 7.20 0.98 -14.48
N SER A 313 7.26 1.23 -13.17
CA SER A 313 6.20 1.93 -12.46
C SER A 313 5.96 3.33 -13.02
N TYR A 314 7.04 4.09 -13.27
CA TYR A 314 6.96 5.46 -13.81
C TYR A 314 6.70 5.45 -15.32
N GLU A 315 7.36 4.56 -16.06
CA GLU A 315 7.18 4.43 -17.51
C GLU A 315 5.72 4.12 -17.89
N SER A 316 5.03 3.34 -17.07
CA SER A 316 3.63 2.98 -17.30
C SER A 316 2.66 4.17 -17.24
N TYR A 317 3.06 5.30 -16.64
CA TYR A 317 2.27 6.54 -16.60
C TYR A 317 2.55 7.44 -17.81
N ILE A 318 3.60 7.19 -18.62
CA ILE A 318 3.98 8.03 -19.76
C ILE A 318 2.80 8.25 -20.73
N PRO A 319 2.04 7.23 -21.16
CA PRO A 319 0.93 7.46 -22.10
C PRO A 319 -0.14 8.40 -21.55
N ALA A 320 -0.50 8.25 -20.27
CA ALA A 320 -1.50 9.10 -19.64
C ALA A 320 -0.97 10.51 -19.36
N TYR A 321 0.30 10.62 -18.96
CA TYR A 321 0.97 11.91 -18.80
C TYR A 321 1.07 12.68 -20.13
N LEU A 322 1.38 12.02 -21.24
CA LEU A 322 1.43 12.67 -22.56
C LEU A 322 0.07 13.23 -23.00
N VAL A 323 -1.03 12.62 -22.57
CA VAL A 323 -2.40 13.08 -22.89
C VAL A 323 -2.88 14.17 -21.94
N PHE A 324 -2.63 14.03 -20.64
CA PHE A 324 -3.27 14.86 -19.61
C PHE A 324 -2.31 15.77 -18.84
N GLY A 325 -1.00 15.56 -18.95
CA GLY A 325 0.04 16.28 -18.23
C GLY A 325 0.04 16.06 -16.72
N TRP A 326 0.84 16.88 -16.04
CA TRP A 326 0.85 17.04 -14.58
C TRP A 326 1.08 18.51 -14.24
N SER A 327 0.19 19.08 -13.42
CA SER A 327 0.20 20.52 -13.07
C SER A 327 1.33 20.93 -12.12
N GLY A 328 2.04 19.97 -11.53
CA GLY A 328 2.93 20.21 -10.39
C GLY A 328 2.23 19.99 -9.04
N LYS A 329 0.89 19.88 -9.01
CA LYS A 329 0.11 19.88 -7.76
C LYS A 329 -0.58 18.56 -7.50
N TRP A 330 -0.93 18.32 -6.24
CA TRP A 330 -1.80 17.22 -5.84
C TRP A 330 -3.27 17.58 -6.05
N ASP A 331 -3.67 17.68 -7.32
CA ASP A 331 -4.99 18.14 -7.75
C ASP A 331 -5.90 16.99 -8.23
N ARG A 332 -6.59 17.15 -9.37
CA ARG A 332 -7.43 16.12 -10.00
C ARG A 332 -6.63 14.96 -10.61
N LEU A 333 -5.35 15.16 -10.94
CA LEU A 333 -4.43 14.09 -11.37
C LEU A 333 -4.99 13.13 -12.44
N PRO A 334 -5.54 13.62 -13.58
CA PRO A 334 -6.16 12.79 -14.61
C PRO A 334 -5.23 11.70 -15.17
N ALA A 335 -3.92 11.95 -15.23
CA ALA A 335 -2.94 10.95 -15.65
C ALA A 335 -2.88 9.74 -14.71
N ALA A 336 -3.08 9.95 -13.40
CA ALA A 336 -3.11 8.86 -12.42
C ALA A 336 -4.39 8.03 -12.54
N HIS A 337 -5.54 8.70 -12.67
CA HIS A 337 -6.83 8.05 -12.91
C HIS A 337 -6.81 7.19 -14.18
N ALA A 338 -6.37 7.77 -15.30
CA ALA A 338 -6.32 7.07 -16.58
C ALA A 338 -5.41 5.83 -16.53
N THR A 339 -4.25 5.94 -15.87
CA THR A 339 -3.32 4.80 -15.73
C THR A 339 -3.91 3.71 -14.84
N ALA A 340 -4.48 4.06 -13.68
CA ALA A 340 -5.11 3.10 -12.77
C ALA A 340 -6.28 2.36 -13.44
N ILE A 341 -7.13 3.09 -14.17
CA ILE A 341 -8.24 2.52 -14.95
C ILE A 341 -7.71 1.59 -16.04
N LEU A 342 -6.73 2.02 -16.83
CA LEU A 342 -6.16 1.23 -17.91
C LEU A 342 -5.68 -0.13 -17.40
N PHE A 343 -4.87 -0.13 -16.35
CA PHE A 343 -4.29 -1.37 -15.83
C PHE A 343 -5.30 -2.25 -15.10
N ASP A 344 -6.33 -1.69 -14.46
CA ASP A 344 -7.45 -2.47 -13.93
C ASP A 344 -8.24 -3.17 -15.04
N LEU A 345 -8.53 -2.48 -16.14
CA LEU A 345 -9.20 -3.07 -17.31
C LEU A 345 -8.32 -4.11 -18.02
N LEU A 346 -7.01 -3.87 -18.13
CA LEU A 346 -6.05 -4.83 -18.66
C LEU A 346 -5.98 -6.12 -17.83
N CYS A 347 -6.11 -6.04 -16.50
CA CYS A 347 -6.25 -7.23 -15.65
C CYS A 347 -7.53 -8.01 -15.96
N ILE A 348 -8.68 -7.34 -16.14
CA ILE A 348 -9.96 -7.98 -16.51
C ILE A 348 -9.82 -8.71 -17.85
N VAL A 349 -9.32 -8.02 -18.88
CA VAL A 349 -9.12 -8.57 -20.22
C VAL A 349 -8.11 -9.72 -20.19
N GLY A 350 -6.97 -9.51 -19.54
CA GLY A 350 -5.91 -10.50 -19.41
C GLY A 350 -6.41 -11.78 -18.73
N LEU A 351 -7.18 -11.67 -17.64
CA LEU A 351 -7.76 -12.83 -16.97
C LEU A 351 -8.82 -13.55 -17.82
N GLY A 352 -9.60 -12.79 -18.59
CA GLY A 352 -10.49 -13.35 -19.60
C GLY A 352 -9.73 -14.19 -20.64
N LEU A 353 -8.62 -13.66 -21.17
CA LEU A 353 -7.75 -14.35 -22.14
C LEU A 353 -7.06 -15.58 -21.54
N VAL A 354 -6.57 -15.49 -20.29
CA VAL A 354 -6.02 -16.62 -19.54
C VAL A 354 -7.07 -17.73 -19.42
N GLY A 355 -8.28 -17.39 -18.97
CA GLY A 355 -9.35 -18.37 -18.81
C GLY A 355 -9.78 -19.00 -20.13
N LEU A 356 -9.91 -18.20 -21.20
CA LEU A 356 -10.20 -18.69 -22.54
C LEU A 356 -9.15 -19.71 -23.00
N ARG A 357 -7.86 -19.40 -22.82
CA ARG A 357 -6.74 -20.24 -23.23
C ARG A 357 -6.70 -21.57 -22.48
N PHE A 358 -6.92 -21.57 -21.17
CA PHE A 358 -6.67 -22.75 -20.33
C PHE A 358 -7.94 -23.49 -19.86
N GLY A 359 -9.13 -22.91 -20.04
CA GLY A 359 -10.40 -23.50 -19.61
C GLY A 359 -11.62 -23.08 -20.44
N GLY A 360 -11.43 -22.47 -21.62
CA GLY A 360 -12.49 -22.07 -22.54
C GLY A 360 -13.33 -20.88 -22.08
N ALA A 361 -14.40 -20.58 -22.83
CA ALA A 361 -15.27 -19.41 -22.61
C ALA A 361 -15.81 -19.30 -21.18
N ARG A 362 -16.08 -20.45 -20.54
CA ARG A 362 -16.59 -20.49 -19.18
C ARG A 362 -15.57 -19.99 -18.16
N LEU A 363 -14.34 -20.50 -18.21
CA LEU A 363 -13.29 -20.04 -17.30
C LEU A 363 -12.89 -18.59 -17.61
N GLY A 364 -12.86 -18.21 -18.90
CA GLY A 364 -12.63 -16.82 -19.32
C GLY A 364 -13.60 -15.84 -18.68
N ALA A 365 -14.91 -16.07 -18.84
CA ALA A 365 -15.93 -15.23 -18.23
C ALA A 365 -15.85 -15.24 -16.69
N THR A 366 -15.52 -16.38 -16.09
CA THR A 366 -15.42 -16.52 -14.62
C THR A 366 -14.26 -15.72 -14.06
N LEU A 367 -13.07 -15.76 -14.66
CA LEU A 367 -11.90 -15.04 -14.16
C LEU A 367 -11.99 -13.53 -14.41
N ALA A 368 -12.52 -13.12 -15.56
CA ALA A 368 -12.80 -11.71 -15.82
C ALA A 368 -13.81 -11.15 -14.81
N PHE A 369 -14.90 -11.89 -14.57
CA PHE A 369 -15.87 -11.55 -13.53
C PHE A 369 -15.24 -11.50 -12.14
N ALA A 370 -14.38 -12.47 -11.81
CA ALA A 370 -13.75 -12.54 -10.50
C ALA A 370 -12.93 -11.28 -10.19
N TRP A 371 -12.16 -10.76 -11.14
CA TRP A 371 -11.46 -9.48 -10.97
C TRP A 371 -12.42 -8.31 -10.86
N ALA A 372 -13.41 -8.22 -11.76
CA ALA A 372 -14.35 -7.11 -11.78
C ALA A 372 -15.23 -7.04 -10.53
N ALA A 373 -15.55 -8.17 -9.91
CA ALA A 373 -16.42 -8.24 -8.73
C ALA A 373 -15.66 -8.15 -7.40
N TYR A 374 -14.34 -8.37 -7.37
CA TYR A 374 -13.59 -8.44 -6.12
C TYR A 374 -13.39 -7.04 -5.50
N PRO A 375 -13.88 -6.76 -4.28
CA PRO A 375 -13.84 -5.41 -3.70
C PRO A 375 -12.43 -4.82 -3.61
N PHE A 376 -11.41 -5.64 -3.37
CA PHE A 376 -10.03 -5.17 -3.25
C PHE A 376 -9.43 -4.70 -4.58
N THR A 377 -9.84 -5.24 -5.74
CA THR A 377 -9.40 -4.67 -7.04
C THR A 377 -10.01 -3.30 -7.26
N GLN A 378 -11.27 -3.09 -6.81
CA GLN A 378 -11.87 -1.78 -6.85
C GLN A 378 -11.28 -0.81 -5.84
N TYR A 379 -10.91 -1.28 -4.65
CA TYR A 379 -10.20 -0.48 -3.66
C TYR A 379 -8.87 0.06 -4.21
N VAL A 380 -8.13 -0.78 -4.95
CA VAL A 380 -6.92 -0.39 -5.68
C VAL A 380 -7.21 0.65 -6.76
N SER A 381 -8.18 0.38 -7.63
CA SER A 381 -8.59 1.34 -8.66
C SER A 381 -8.98 2.68 -8.04
N SER A 382 -9.85 2.70 -7.04
CA SER A 382 -10.30 3.93 -6.38
C SER A 382 -9.22 4.64 -5.57
N SER A 383 -8.10 3.98 -5.23
CA SER A 383 -6.95 4.64 -4.60
C SER A 383 -5.99 5.24 -5.63
N ASN A 384 -6.22 4.99 -6.92
CA ASN A 384 -5.40 5.40 -8.07
C ASN A 384 -3.92 5.05 -7.93
N THR A 385 -3.63 3.98 -7.20
CA THR A 385 -2.27 3.45 -7.04
C THR A 385 -1.84 2.64 -8.28
N ASN A 386 -0.54 2.43 -8.42
CA ASN A 386 0.07 1.61 -9.45
C ASN A 386 0.03 0.09 -9.17
N ASP A 387 -0.70 -0.36 -8.14
CA ASP A 387 -0.71 -1.76 -7.70
C ASP A 387 -1.38 -2.75 -8.69
N SER A 388 -2.10 -2.25 -9.70
CA SER A 388 -2.63 -3.09 -10.79
C SER A 388 -1.62 -3.34 -11.92
N ILE A 389 -0.52 -2.58 -11.98
CA ILE A 389 0.47 -2.66 -13.08
C ILE A 389 1.23 -3.98 -13.04
N LEU A 390 1.78 -4.31 -11.87
CA LEU A 390 2.51 -5.55 -11.63
C LEU A 390 1.67 -6.80 -11.96
N PRO A 391 0.46 -6.98 -11.39
CA PRO A 391 -0.33 -8.16 -11.70
C PRO A 391 -0.77 -8.20 -13.16
N ALA A 392 -1.03 -7.06 -13.82
CA ALA A 392 -1.31 -7.03 -15.25
C ALA A 392 -0.16 -7.68 -16.06
N PHE A 393 1.08 -7.26 -15.82
CA PHE A 393 2.23 -7.86 -16.50
C PHE A 393 2.37 -9.36 -16.21
N LEU A 394 2.20 -9.80 -14.97
CA LEU A 394 2.20 -11.24 -14.67
C LEU A 394 1.03 -11.97 -15.34
N ILE A 395 -0.18 -11.42 -15.40
CA ILE A 395 -1.34 -12.04 -16.08
C ILE A 395 -1.02 -12.26 -17.56
N PHE A 396 -0.51 -11.26 -18.26
CA PHE A 396 -0.13 -11.39 -19.68
C PHE A 396 1.06 -12.33 -19.89
N GLY A 397 2.04 -12.31 -18.99
CA GLY A 397 3.13 -13.28 -18.98
C GLY A 397 2.65 -14.73 -18.80
N PHE A 398 1.63 -14.94 -17.96
CA PHE A 398 1.02 -16.24 -17.73
C PHE A 398 0.14 -16.70 -18.90
N TRP A 399 -0.62 -15.79 -19.50
CA TRP A 399 -1.34 -16.04 -20.76
C TRP A 399 -0.39 -16.52 -21.86
N LEU A 400 0.81 -15.93 -21.91
CA LEU A 400 1.87 -16.24 -22.88
C LEU A 400 2.88 -17.29 -22.37
N ALA A 401 2.56 -18.04 -21.31
CA ALA A 401 3.51 -18.93 -20.63
C ALA A 401 4.16 -20.00 -21.52
N ALA A 402 3.58 -20.31 -22.68
CA ALA A 402 4.17 -21.23 -23.67
C ALA A 402 5.39 -20.64 -24.41
N SER A 403 5.56 -19.31 -24.44
CA SER A 403 6.71 -18.64 -25.04
C SER A 403 7.70 -18.24 -23.94
N PRO A 404 8.88 -18.88 -23.84
CA PRO A 404 9.82 -18.58 -22.76
C PRO A 404 10.30 -17.12 -22.80
N VAL A 405 10.56 -16.57 -24.00
CA VAL A 405 10.97 -15.16 -24.17
C VAL A 405 9.91 -14.20 -23.63
N LYS A 406 8.65 -14.36 -24.05
CA LYS A 406 7.55 -13.49 -23.58
C LYS A 406 7.35 -13.63 -22.08
N ARG A 407 7.44 -14.86 -21.56
CA ARG A 407 7.33 -15.14 -20.12
C ARG A 407 8.43 -14.42 -19.32
N GLY A 408 9.67 -14.44 -19.80
CA GLY A 408 10.79 -13.70 -19.19
C GLY A 408 10.61 -12.19 -19.26
N PHE A 409 10.20 -11.69 -20.42
CA PHE A 409 9.95 -10.26 -20.67
C PHE A 409 8.89 -9.70 -19.70
N PHE A 410 7.72 -10.33 -19.63
CA PHE A 410 6.65 -9.90 -18.73
C PHE A 410 6.97 -10.11 -17.24
N CYS A 411 7.76 -11.13 -16.89
CA CYS A 411 8.24 -11.33 -15.52
C CYS A 411 9.17 -10.18 -15.07
N ALA A 412 10.07 -9.73 -15.96
CA ALA A 412 10.91 -8.57 -15.70
C ALA A 412 10.09 -7.27 -15.57
N LEU A 413 9.12 -7.02 -16.47
CA LEU A 413 8.27 -5.82 -16.36
C LEU A 413 7.51 -5.76 -15.03
N ALA A 414 6.97 -6.90 -14.58
CA ALA A 414 6.35 -7.00 -13.27
C ALA A 414 7.34 -6.72 -12.13
N ALA A 415 8.52 -7.36 -12.16
CA ALA A 415 9.58 -7.21 -11.17
C ALA A 415 10.12 -5.78 -11.05
N TRP A 416 10.20 -5.07 -12.17
CA TRP A 416 10.64 -3.68 -12.22
C TRP A 416 9.50 -2.67 -12.11
N THR A 417 8.28 -3.13 -11.84
CA THR A 417 7.21 -2.28 -11.31
C THR A 417 7.34 -2.19 -9.79
N LYS A 418 7.34 -3.36 -9.12
CA LYS A 418 7.64 -3.54 -7.69
C LYS A 418 8.39 -4.86 -7.54
N PHE A 419 9.36 -4.97 -6.63
CA PHE A 419 10.31 -6.10 -6.60
C PHE A 419 9.72 -7.45 -6.21
N ALA A 420 8.51 -7.48 -5.64
CA ALA A 420 7.85 -8.70 -5.18
C ALA A 420 7.89 -9.87 -6.20
N PRO A 421 7.61 -9.69 -7.51
CA PRO A 421 7.63 -10.75 -8.52
C PRO A 421 9.00 -11.36 -8.79
N LEU A 422 10.11 -10.77 -8.32
CA LEU A 422 11.41 -11.44 -8.41
C LEU A 422 11.38 -12.81 -7.70
N VAL A 423 10.57 -12.95 -6.64
CA VAL A 423 10.38 -14.22 -5.93
C VAL A 423 9.83 -15.33 -6.84
N VAL A 424 9.07 -14.99 -7.89
CA VAL A 424 8.48 -15.97 -8.83
C VAL A 424 9.36 -16.24 -10.05
N ALA A 425 10.40 -15.43 -10.29
CA ALA A 425 11.26 -15.56 -11.46
C ALA A 425 11.92 -16.95 -11.58
N PRO A 426 12.44 -17.59 -10.51
CA PRO A 426 12.99 -18.94 -10.60
C PRO A 426 11.96 -19.99 -11.03
N LEU A 427 10.73 -19.91 -10.50
CA LEU A 427 9.61 -20.78 -10.87
C LEU A 427 9.22 -20.62 -12.35
N TRP A 428 9.23 -19.39 -12.85
CA TRP A 428 8.86 -19.08 -14.23
C TRP A 428 9.98 -19.42 -15.22
N LEU A 429 11.24 -19.24 -14.84
CA LEU A 429 12.41 -19.61 -15.62
C LEU A 429 12.37 -21.10 -15.99
N THR A 430 12.02 -21.96 -15.03
CA THR A 430 12.04 -23.43 -15.16
C THR A 430 10.73 -24.03 -15.66
N TYR A 431 9.76 -23.21 -16.09
CA TYR A 431 8.51 -23.71 -16.64
C TYR A 431 8.67 -24.17 -18.12
N PRO A 432 8.11 -25.32 -18.53
CA PRO A 432 7.35 -26.29 -17.71
C PRO A 432 8.22 -27.29 -16.94
N ASP A 433 9.47 -27.50 -17.37
CA ASP A 433 10.43 -28.44 -16.79
C ASP A 433 11.82 -27.78 -16.71
N TRP A 434 12.51 -27.90 -15.57
CA TRP A 434 13.81 -27.29 -15.32
C TRP A 434 14.94 -27.88 -16.18
N ARG A 435 14.74 -29.08 -16.74
CA ARG A 435 15.71 -29.74 -17.64
C ARG A 435 15.76 -29.10 -19.02
N GLU A 436 14.76 -28.32 -19.40
CA GLU A 436 14.69 -27.64 -20.69
C GLU A 436 15.58 -26.39 -20.74
N ARG A 437 16.91 -26.59 -20.76
CA ARG A 437 17.90 -25.49 -20.77
C ARG A 437 17.65 -24.42 -21.84
N ARG A 438 17.19 -24.83 -23.03
CA ARG A 438 16.83 -23.89 -24.13
C ARG A 438 15.67 -22.98 -23.75
N SER A 439 14.69 -23.47 -23.00
CA SER A 439 13.56 -22.67 -22.50
C SER A 439 14.08 -21.63 -21.49
N ALA A 440 14.92 -22.07 -20.55
CA ALA A 440 15.54 -21.18 -19.55
C ALA A 440 16.37 -20.07 -20.20
N ILE A 441 17.25 -20.38 -21.15
CA ILE A 441 18.05 -19.37 -21.89
C ILE A 441 17.14 -18.35 -22.59
N ARG A 442 16.10 -18.81 -23.29
CA ARG A 442 15.14 -17.93 -23.97
C ARG A 442 14.37 -17.05 -23.00
N PHE A 443 13.99 -17.57 -21.84
CA PHE A 443 13.42 -16.77 -20.77
C PHE A 443 14.40 -15.70 -20.30
N THR A 444 15.65 -16.06 -20.02
CA THR A 444 16.68 -15.12 -19.59
C THR A 444 16.88 -14.02 -20.61
N VAL A 445 16.91 -14.34 -21.91
CA VAL A 445 16.97 -13.32 -22.98
C VAL A 445 15.81 -12.34 -22.88
N GLY A 446 14.57 -12.83 -22.77
CA GLY A 446 13.41 -11.95 -22.63
C GLY A 446 13.46 -11.08 -21.38
N PHE A 447 13.87 -11.68 -20.25
CA PHE A 447 14.01 -10.99 -18.96
C PHE A 447 15.07 -9.88 -19.04
N VAL A 448 16.25 -10.18 -19.59
CA VAL A 448 17.34 -9.21 -19.76
C VAL A 448 16.93 -8.10 -20.72
N VAL A 449 16.29 -8.40 -21.84
CA VAL A 449 15.83 -7.38 -22.80
C VAL A 449 14.84 -6.41 -22.14
N ALA A 450 13.83 -6.92 -21.43
CA ALA A 450 12.89 -6.06 -20.69
C ALA A 450 13.58 -5.24 -19.60
N THR A 451 14.54 -5.84 -18.88
CA THR A 451 15.32 -5.14 -17.85
C THR A 451 16.12 -3.99 -18.47
N LEU A 452 16.87 -4.25 -19.54
CA LEU A 452 17.65 -3.22 -20.23
C LEU A 452 16.76 -2.11 -20.80
N ALA A 453 15.60 -2.47 -21.34
CA ALA A 453 14.63 -1.49 -21.83
C ALA A 453 14.11 -0.60 -20.69
N ALA A 454 13.66 -1.18 -19.58
CA ALA A 454 13.14 -0.42 -18.44
C ALA A 454 14.21 0.45 -17.76
N PHE A 455 15.44 -0.04 -17.66
CA PHE A 455 16.55 0.72 -17.07
C PHE A 455 17.22 1.69 -18.05
N SER A 456 16.75 1.77 -19.31
CA SER A 456 17.29 2.71 -20.29
C SER A 456 17.10 4.17 -19.85
N ILE A 457 16.09 4.45 -19.00
CA ILE A 457 15.88 5.79 -18.41
C ILE A 457 17.06 6.26 -17.55
N LEU A 458 17.91 5.36 -17.05
CA LEU A 458 19.13 5.76 -16.31
C LEU A 458 20.18 6.39 -17.23
N LEU A 459 20.09 6.19 -18.54
CA LEU A 459 20.97 6.83 -19.53
C LEU A 459 20.62 8.30 -19.77
N LEU A 460 19.49 8.77 -19.22
CA LEU A 460 19.13 10.18 -19.18
C LEU A 460 20.04 10.97 -18.22
N GLU A 461 20.69 10.28 -17.29
CA GLU A 461 21.63 10.89 -16.35
C GLU A 461 23.02 11.07 -16.98
N PRO A 462 23.75 12.16 -16.64
CA PRO A 462 25.11 12.40 -17.16
C PRO A 462 26.11 11.28 -16.84
N ASN A 463 25.91 10.58 -15.72
CA ASN A 463 26.76 9.48 -15.28
C ASN A 463 25.90 8.24 -14.93
N PRO A 464 25.88 7.21 -15.79
CA PRO A 464 25.09 6.00 -15.56
C PRO A 464 25.48 5.22 -14.29
N ILE A 465 26.75 5.22 -13.89
CA ILE A 465 27.20 4.51 -12.69
C ILE A 465 26.63 5.20 -11.44
N HIS A 466 26.69 6.53 -11.41
CA HIS A 466 26.07 7.31 -10.35
C HIS A 466 24.56 7.10 -10.33
N ALA A 467 23.90 7.11 -11.50
CA ALA A 467 22.45 6.87 -11.61
C ALA A 467 22.03 5.50 -11.04
N VAL A 468 22.79 4.44 -11.32
CA VAL A 468 22.57 3.11 -10.73
C VAL A 468 22.75 3.15 -9.21
N GLY A 469 23.75 3.86 -8.70
CA GLY A 469 23.95 4.08 -7.27
C GLY A 469 22.78 4.82 -6.61
N THR A 470 22.30 5.90 -7.24
CA THR A 470 21.13 6.66 -6.78
C THR A 470 19.89 5.79 -6.76
N PHE A 471 19.62 5.03 -7.83
CA PHE A 471 18.54 4.06 -7.87
C PHE A 471 18.65 3.05 -6.72
N TRP A 472 19.84 2.46 -6.51
CA TRP A 472 20.05 1.51 -5.41
C TRP A 472 19.72 2.12 -4.03
N HIS A 473 20.19 3.34 -3.76
CA HIS A 473 19.94 4.02 -2.50
C HIS A 473 18.47 4.44 -2.34
N ARG A 474 17.88 5.04 -3.37
CA ARG A 474 16.49 5.51 -3.36
C ARG A 474 15.49 4.37 -3.33
N THR A 475 15.84 3.21 -3.88
CA THR A 475 14.89 2.11 -4.03
C THR A 475 15.18 0.95 -3.08
N PHE A 476 16.33 0.28 -3.18
CA PHE A 476 16.60 -0.90 -2.35
C PHE A 476 16.93 -0.52 -0.91
N SER A 477 17.88 0.41 -0.71
CA SER A 477 18.30 0.80 0.64
C SER A 477 17.16 1.43 1.44
N SER A 478 16.34 2.26 0.81
CA SER A 478 15.19 2.89 1.48
C SER A 478 14.13 1.86 1.88
N GLN A 479 13.79 0.91 1.01
CA GLN A 479 12.75 -0.09 1.28
C GLN A 479 13.19 -1.12 2.32
N ILE A 480 14.47 -1.52 2.32
CA ILE A 480 15.03 -2.46 3.31
C ILE A 480 15.05 -1.84 4.72
N ASN A 481 15.39 -0.54 4.82
CA ASN A 481 15.51 0.16 6.10
C ASN A 481 14.23 0.88 6.52
N ARG A 482 13.13 0.72 5.77
CA ARG A 482 11.85 1.38 6.06
C ARG A 482 11.21 0.78 7.30
N SER A 483 10.77 1.65 8.21
CA SER A 483 9.88 1.27 9.30
C SER A 483 8.42 1.31 8.87
N SER A 484 7.58 0.46 9.45
CA SER A 484 6.13 0.53 9.21
C SER A 484 5.28 -0.06 10.34
N PRO A 485 4.15 0.59 10.67
CA PRO A 485 3.17 0.06 11.64
C PRO A 485 2.32 -1.08 11.07
N PHE A 486 2.31 -1.29 9.75
CA PHE A 486 1.32 -2.11 9.06
C PHE A 486 1.73 -3.58 8.94
N SER A 487 2.69 -4.01 9.75
CA SER A 487 3.13 -5.40 9.87
C SER A 487 3.55 -5.70 11.30
N LEU A 488 3.38 -6.95 11.73
CA LEU A 488 3.74 -7.41 13.06
C LEU A 488 5.26 -7.33 13.29
N TRP A 489 6.04 -7.40 12.21
CA TRP A 489 7.48 -7.57 12.29
C TRP A 489 8.25 -6.36 12.79
N ASP A 490 7.69 -5.16 12.62
CA ASP A 490 8.35 -3.91 12.97
C ASP A 490 7.69 -3.20 14.16
N TRP A 491 6.77 -3.86 14.85
CA TRP A 491 6.17 -3.35 16.09
C TRP A 491 7.17 -3.20 17.24
N ARG A 492 8.33 -3.83 17.15
CA ARG A 492 9.47 -3.60 18.06
C ARG A 492 9.87 -2.11 18.14
N GLN A 493 9.61 -1.33 17.08
CA GLN A 493 9.95 0.10 17.02
C GLN A 493 9.27 0.91 18.14
N TYR A 494 8.19 0.40 18.71
CA TYR A 494 7.48 1.09 19.79
C TYR A 494 8.14 0.93 21.16
N HIS A 495 9.02 -0.07 21.36
CA HIS A 495 9.61 -0.35 22.68
C HIS A 495 8.59 -0.42 23.83
N ALA A 496 7.35 -0.82 23.53
CA ALA A 496 6.22 -0.80 24.44
C ALA A 496 6.10 -2.15 25.18
N LYS A 497 5.92 -2.13 26.51
CA LYS A 497 5.73 -3.36 27.29
C LYS A 497 4.49 -4.14 26.82
N GLY A 498 4.64 -5.42 26.51
CA GLY A 498 3.53 -6.28 26.07
C GLY A 498 3.36 -6.39 24.56
N ILE A 499 4.14 -5.64 23.77
CA ILE A 499 4.25 -5.83 22.32
C ILE A 499 5.50 -6.68 22.03
N PRO A 500 5.36 -7.85 21.40
CA PRO A 500 6.49 -8.75 21.16
C PRO A 500 7.40 -8.25 20.02
N ASP A 501 8.71 -8.49 20.15
CA ASP A 501 9.65 -8.40 19.02
C ASP A 501 9.68 -9.74 18.26
N LEU A 502 9.14 -9.73 17.05
CA LEU A 502 9.05 -10.91 16.18
C LEU A 502 10.07 -10.89 15.04
N HIS A 503 11.07 -10.00 15.08
CA HIS A 503 11.98 -9.81 13.95
C HIS A 503 12.80 -11.07 13.62
N ARG A 504 13.19 -11.87 14.62
CA ARG A 504 13.88 -13.15 14.37
C ARG A 504 12.99 -14.17 13.68
N VAL A 505 11.69 -14.14 13.97
CA VAL A 505 10.69 -15.00 13.29
C VAL A 505 10.53 -14.54 11.85
N GLN A 506 10.45 -13.23 11.60
CA GLN A 506 10.43 -12.65 10.25
C GLN A 506 11.64 -13.13 9.43
N GLN A 507 12.86 -12.98 9.96
CA GLN A 507 14.10 -13.43 9.28
C GLN A 507 14.07 -14.92 8.93
N ALA A 508 13.59 -15.77 9.85
CA ALA A 508 13.45 -17.20 9.57
C ALA A 508 12.43 -17.47 8.44
N LEU A 509 11.31 -16.75 8.41
CA LEU A 509 10.30 -16.86 7.36
C LEU A 509 10.79 -16.32 6.02
N GLU A 510 11.58 -15.25 6.00
CA GLU A 510 12.23 -14.73 4.78
C GLU A 510 13.17 -15.77 4.17
N VAL A 511 14.00 -16.42 5.01
CA VAL A 511 14.86 -17.53 4.56
C VAL A 511 14.02 -18.69 4.02
N LEU A 512 12.94 -19.07 4.71
CA LEU A 512 12.03 -20.12 4.25
C LEU A 512 11.34 -19.77 2.93
N LEU A 513 11.00 -18.49 2.70
CA LEU A 513 10.45 -18.01 1.43
C LEU A 513 11.46 -18.17 0.30
N VAL A 514 12.71 -17.77 0.50
CA VAL A 514 13.79 -17.93 -0.50
C VAL A 514 14.00 -19.40 -0.82
N LEU A 515 14.11 -20.26 0.21
CA LEU A 515 14.22 -21.71 0.02
C LEU A 515 12.99 -22.28 -0.71
N GLY A 516 11.80 -21.81 -0.37
CA GLY A 516 10.54 -22.16 -1.03
C GLY A 516 10.51 -21.76 -2.51
N ALA A 517 11.02 -20.57 -2.86
CA ALA A 517 11.13 -20.10 -4.25
C ALA A 517 12.10 -20.97 -5.07
N LEU A 518 13.26 -21.31 -4.49
CA LEU A 518 14.23 -22.22 -5.11
C LEU A 518 13.65 -23.64 -5.26
N ALA A 519 12.97 -24.15 -4.24
CA ALA A 519 12.29 -25.43 -4.29
C ALA A 519 11.19 -25.44 -5.35
N ALA A 520 10.39 -24.38 -5.44
CA ALA A 520 9.35 -24.23 -6.46
C ALA A 520 9.91 -24.15 -7.89
N ALA A 521 11.18 -23.77 -8.06
CA ALA A 521 11.87 -23.80 -9.35
C ALA A 521 12.19 -25.23 -9.82
N VAL A 522 12.36 -26.20 -8.93
CA VAL A 522 12.68 -27.60 -9.30
C VAL A 522 11.57 -28.61 -9.01
N LEU A 523 10.66 -28.28 -8.09
CA LEU A 523 9.50 -29.10 -7.71
C LEU A 523 8.17 -28.36 -7.99
N PRO A 524 7.12 -29.07 -8.44
CA PRO A 524 7.15 -30.41 -9.04
C PRO A 524 7.98 -30.41 -10.34
N ARG A 525 8.55 -31.58 -10.69
CA ARG A 525 9.49 -31.70 -11.83
C ARG A 525 8.95 -31.11 -13.13
N ARG A 526 7.71 -31.45 -13.47
CA ARG A 526 6.97 -30.91 -14.62
C ARG A 526 5.71 -30.24 -14.10
N ARG A 527 5.48 -28.99 -14.52
CA ARG A 527 4.39 -28.16 -14.01
C ARG A 527 3.31 -27.99 -15.07
N SER A 528 2.06 -28.18 -14.66
CA SER A 528 0.90 -27.72 -15.42
C SER A 528 0.68 -26.21 -15.24
N PRO A 529 -0.10 -25.55 -16.11
CA PRO A 529 -0.51 -24.15 -15.89
C PRO A 529 -1.17 -23.92 -14.52
N LEU A 530 -1.96 -24.90 -14.05
CA LEU A 530 -2.57 -24.85 -12.72
C LEU A 530 -1.53 -24.78 -11.61
N GLN A 531 -0.48 -25.61 -11.68
CA GLN A 531 0.59 -25.62 -10.70
C GLN A 531 1.44 -24.36 -10.78
N LEU A 532 1.71 -23.86 -11.99
CA LEU A 532 2.40 -22.58 -12.18
C LEU A 532 1.62 -21.44 -11.51
N ALA A 533 0.31 -21.33 -11.75
CA ALA A 533 -0.53 -20.32 -11.10
C ALA A 533 -0.55 -20.50 -9.58
N ALA A 534 -0.82 -21.69 -9.08
CA ALA A 534 -0.91 -21.94 -7.65
C ALA A 534 0.41 -21.66 -6.91
N LEU A 535 1.56 -22.05 -7.47
CA LEU A 535 2.87 -21.73 -6.88
C LEU A 535 3.24 -20.25 -7.03
N THR A 536 2.81 -19.58 -8.10
CA THR A 536 2.97 -18.12 -8.24
C THR A 536 2.20 -17.40 -7.14
N ALA A 537 0.94 -17.79 -6.89
CA ALA A 537 0.15 -17.26 -5.79
C ALA A 537 0.82 -17.52 -4.44
N ALA A 538 1.27 -18.76 -4.18
CA ALA A 538 1.92 -19.13 -2.93
C ALA A 538 3.17 -18.28 -2.65
N LEU A 539 4.03 -18.06 -3.65
CA LEU A 539 5.24 -17.27 -3.47
C LEU A 539 4.96 -15.78 -3.25
N LEU A 540 3.97 -15.21 -3.95
CA LEU A 540 3.55 -13.82 -3.73
C LEU A 540 2.90 -13.63 -2.35
N ILE A 541 2.04 -14.56 -1.92
CA ILE A 541 1.45 -14.55 -0.55
C ILE A 541 2.55 -14.72 0.50
N GLY A 542 3.50 -15.64 0.28
CA GLY A 542 4.63 -15.84 1.17
C GLY A 542 5.51 -14.59 1.30
N PHE A 543 5.72 -13.88 0.19
CA PHE A 543 6.38 -12.57 0.19
C PHE A 543 5.60 -11.55 1.01
N GLU A 544 4.30 -11.43 0.79
CA GLU A 544 3.44 -10.51 1.54
C GLU A 544 3.42 -10.78 3.05
N ILE A 545 3.46 -12.05 3.46
CA ILE A 545 3.51 -12.43 4.88
C ILE A 545 4.76 -11.87 5.57
N VAL A 546 5.91 -11.81 4.88
CA VAL A 546 7.18 -11.39 5.49
C VAL A 546 7.50 -9.91 5.30
N LEU A 547 6.63 -9.16 4.62
CA LEU A 547 6.84 -7.73 4.37
C LEU A 547 6.83 -6.91 5.67
N THR A 548 7.85 -6.07 5.85
CA THR A 548 7.88 -5.03 6.89
C THR A 548 6.77 -3.99 6.69
N HIS A 549 6.48 -3.64 5.43
CA HIS A 549 5.37 -2.78 5.07
C HIS A 549 4.39 -3.57 4.21
N TRP A 550 3.29 -4.03 4.79
CA TRP A 550 2.20 -4.71 4.08
C TRP A 550 0.94 -3.82 4.04
N PHE A 551 0.18 -3.89 2.95
CA PHE A 551 -1.07 -3.15 2.82
C PHE A 551 -2.09 -3.86 1.93
N TYR A 552 -3.39 -3.55 2.10
CA TYR A 552 -4.50 -4.18 1.37
C TYR A 552 -4.42 -4.04 -0.15
N LEU A 553 -3.70 -3.02 -0.63
CA LEU A 553 -3.47 -2.76 -2.03
C LEU A 553 -2.61 -3.85 -2.70
N TYR A 554 -1.99 -4.75 -1.93
CA TYR A 554 -1.12 -5.82 -2.44
C TYR A 554 -1.89 -7.11 -2.73
N ILE A 555 -3.07 -7.30 -2.15
CA ILE A 555 -3.94 -8.46 -2.40
C ILE A 555 -4.14 -8.77 -3.90
N PRO A 556 -4.36 -7.76 -4.79
CA PRO A 556 -4.44 -8.01 -6.24
C PRO A 556 -3.19 -8.59 -6.88
N TRP A 557 -2.02 -8.57 -6.23
CA TRP A 557 -0.78 -9.14 -6.78
C TRP A 557 -0.87 -10.66 -6.89
N PHE A 558 -1.35 -11.35 -5.85
CA PHE A 558 -1.53 -12.81 -5.89
C PHE A 558 -2.92 -13.25 -6.36
N PHE A 559 -3.94 -12.39 -6.23
CA PHE A 559 -5.33 -12.75 -6.49
C PHE A 559 -5.60 -13.40 -7.87
N PRO A 560 -5.06 -12.92 -9.01
CA PRO A 560 -5.27 -13.54 -10.33
C PRO A 560 -4.90 -15.02 -10.35
N PHE A 561 -3.80 -15.35 -9.70
CA PHE A 561 -3.22 -16.69 -9.66
C PHE A 561 -3.95 -17.59 -8.67
N ALA A 562 -4.35 -17.04 -7.51
CA ALA A 562 -5.20 -17.73 -6.56
C ALA A 562 -6.59 -18.03 -7.16
N ALA A 563 -7.22 -17.04 -7.81
CA ALA A 563 -8.49 -17.19 -8.51
C ALA A 563 -8.41 -18.25 -9.60
N PHE A 564 -7.35 -18.24 -10.42
CA PHE A 564 -7.11 -19.32 -11.39
C PHE A 564 -7.00 -20.68 -10.70
N ALA A 565 -6.23 -20.79 -9.62
CA ALA A 565 -6.04 -22.04 -8.90
C ALA A 565 -7.35 -22.59 -8.29
N PHE A 566 -8.21 -21.72 -7.78
CA PHE A 566 -9.46 -22.12 -7.12
C PHE A 566 -10.62 -22.40 -8.09
N LEU A 567 -10.62 -21.74 -9.24
CA LEU A 567 -11.74 -21.75 -10.19
C LEU A 567 -11.46 -22.57 -11.47
N ALA A 568 -10.20 -22.88 -11.77
CA ALA A 568 -9.87 -23.73 -12.91
C ALA A 568 -10.35 -25.17 -12.70
N PRO A 569 -11.07 -25.76 -13.69
CA PRO A 569 -11.62 -27.09 -13.56
C PRO A 569 -10.52 -28.14 -13.41
N ALA A 570 -10.79 -29.19 -12.63
CA ALA A 570 -10.00 -30.40 -12.63
C ALA A 570 -10.02 -30.97 -14.05
N ARG A 571 -8.84 -31.10 -14.68
CA ARG A 571 -8.72 -31.74 -15.99
C ARG A 571 -9.25 -33.17 -15.82
N ALA A 572 -10.24 -33.57 -16.62
CA ALA A 572 -10.60 -34.99 -16.73
C ALA A 572 -9.31 -35.74 -17.09
N ALA A 573 -9.00 -36.81 -16.35
CA ALA A 573 -7.91 -37.70 -16.75
C ALA A 573 -8.14 -38.04 -18.22
N ALA A 574 -7.13 -37.84 -19.06
CA ALA A 574 -7.19 -38.37 -20.42
C ALA A 574 -7.60 -39.85 -20.28
N PRO A 575 -8.53 -40.36 -21.12
CA PRO A 575 -8.81 -41.78 -21.15
C PRO A 575 -7.46 -42.48 -21.21
N ARG A 576 -7.20 -43.35 -20.23
CA ARG A 576 -6.04 -44.22 -20.26
C ARG A 576 -6.14 -44.90 -21.63
N ALA A 577 -5.21 -44.61 -22.55
CA ALA A 577 -5.19 -45.31 -23.82
C ALA A 577 -5.23 -46.78 -23.45
N GLU A 578 -6.31 -47.47 -23.80
CA GLU A 578 -6.39 -48.92 -23.67
C GLU A 578 -5.11 -49.45 -24.28
N ALA A 579 -4.35 -50.20 -23.49
CA ALA A 579 -3.26 -50.97 -24.04
C ALA A 579 -3.82 -51.74 -25.23
N PRO A 580 -3.15 -51.76 -26.39
CA PRO A 580 -3.59 -52.59 -27.50
C PRO A 580 -3.86 -53.99 -26.95
N PRO A 581 -4.99 -54.64 -27.29
CA PRO A 581 -5.23 -56.00 -26.84
C PRO A 581 -3.99 -56.83 -27.17
N GLU A 582 -3.49 -57.56 -26.17
CA GLU A 582 -2.43 -58.54 -26.38
C GLU A 582 -2.84 -59.39 -27.58
N ARG A 583 -1.99 -59.39 -28.62
CA ARG A 583 -2.18 -60.29 -29.75
C ARG A 583 -2.25 -61.69 -29.17
N GLU A 584 -3.43 -62.28 -29.18
CA GLU A 584 -3.62 -63.70 -28.94
C GLU A 584 -2.60 -64.44 -29.79
N HIS A 585 -1.83 -65.28 -29.13
CA HIS A 585 -0.86 -66.17 -29.76
C HIS A 585 -1.55 -66.87 -30.94
N GLU A 586 -1.05 -66.62 -32.14
CA GLU A 586 -1.30 -67.49 -33.29
C GLU A 586 -0.97 -68.92 -32.87
N VAL A 587 -2.01 -69.73 -32.76
CA VAL A 587 -1.91 -71.17 -32.62
C VAL A 587 -1.18 -71.67 -33.87
N ARG A 588 0.07 -72.08 -33.71
CA ARG A 588 0.80 -72.82 -34.74
C ARG A 588 -0.03 -74.05 -35.11
N GLU A 589 -0.55 -74.07 -36.35
CA GLU A 589 -1.05 -75.29 -36.97
C GLU A 589 0.07 -76.34 -36.99
N LEU A 590 -0.20 -77.48 -36.36
CA LEU A 590 0.59 -78.69 -36.53
C LEU A 590 0.25 -79.27 -37.91
N VAL A 591 1.19 -79.15 -38.85
CA VAL A 591 1.15 -79.88 -40.12
C VAL A 591 1.49 -81.35 -39.82
N PRO A 592 0.62 -82.33 -40.13
CA PRO A 592 0.97 -83.73 -40.05
C PRO A 592 1.90 -84.09 -41.20
N ALA A 593 3.00 -84.79 -40.87
CA ALA A 593 3.89 -85.39 -41.86
C ALA A 593 3.15 -86.51 -42.62
N GLY A 594 3.11 -86.38 -43.94
CA GLY A 594 2.59 -87.37 -44.89
C GLY A 594 3.09 -87.04 -46.28
#